data_AF-C8XDZ1-F1
#
_entry.id   AF-C8XDZ1-F1
#
_cell.length_a   1.000
_cell.length_b   1.000
_cell.length_c   1.000
_cell.angle_alpha   90.00
_cell.angle_beta   90.00
_cell.angle_gamma   90.00
#
_symmetry.space_group_name_H-M   'P 1'
#
loop_
_entity.id
_entity.type
_entity.pdbx_description
1 polymer ?
#
loop_
_entity_poly.entity_id
_entity_poly.type
_entity_poly.pdbx_seq_one_letter_code
_entity_poly.pdbx_strand_id
1 'polypeptide(L)'
;MIDQSPLRVASIPAGHPYVRNLAAPEPPHRVRRLADPIPPVADPLPGQWWPPVMLGRDWVDRHHDDFDVMHVHFGFESTDPTTLRQWCADLARRRRPLVVTVHDLVNPHFADQREHRRLLDVLIPRADRLITLTPGAAAEIERRWQRPAEVIGHPHIAPLDWTPPDRPDRSERPDEFVIGVSVRDLRANVDPLPVLQALDAARPGLPGTTVRVDLHPGIRERTDDRARALLRWLDARRTEPGWQIRTHPRYTDEQLLDHLHELDLSVLPYGFGTHSGWLEACVDVGTAVLVPDIGYYAQQHGHPSFARTADGVDAGPFAAVLARVRRDPSVARPPRPDRRAQRRDIAAAHERIYRAALAQRQ
;
A
#
# COMPACT_ATOMS: atom_id res chain seq x y z
N MET A 1 19.78 19.23 31.42
CA MET A 1 20.16 17.92 30.85
C MET A 1 19.01 17.47 29.97
N ILE A 2 19.18 17.42 28.65
CA ILE A 2 18.12 16.93 27.75
C ILE A 2 18.00 15.43 27.99
N ASP A 3 16.83 14.97 28.39
CA ASP A 3 16.53 13.55 28.55
C ASP A 3 16.91 12.80 27.27
N GLN A 4 17.90 11.92 27.39
CA GLN A 4 18.46 11.11 26.30
C GLN A 4 17.56 9.88 26.00
N SER A 5 16.49 9.69 26.77
CA SER A 5 15.60 8.54 26.61
C SER A 5 14.85 8.59 25.27
N PRO A 6 14.72 7.45 24.58
CA PRO A 6 13.99 7.40 23.32
C PRO A 6 12.49 7.66 23.54
N LEU A 7 11.87 8.39 22.61
CA LEU A 7 10.43 8.61 22.62
C LEU A 7 9.66 7.30 22.51
N ARG A 8 8.70 7.07 23.38
CA ARG A 8 7.85 5.88 23.42
C ARG A 8 6.63 6.11 22.55
N VAL A 9 6.49 5.35 21.47
CA VAL A 9 5.39 5.52 20.51
C VAL A 9 4.52 4.28 20.49
N ALA A 10 3.26 4.42 20.91
CA ALA A 10 2.23 3.41 20.72
C ALA A 10 1.78 3.49 19.26
N SER A 11 2.16 2.51 18.43
CA SER A 11 1.80 2.48 17.00
C SER A 11 0.69 1.48 16.76
N ILE A 12 -0.32 1.85 15.97
CA ILE A 12 -1.48 0.99 15.70
C ILE A 12 -1.49 0.56 14.23
N PRO A 13 -1.17 -0.71 13.92
CA PRO A 13 -0.40 -1.67 14.74
C PRO A 13 1.11 -1.52 14.51
N ALA A 14 1.91 -1.76 15.54
CA ALA A 14 3.37 -1.70 15.51
C ALA A 14 3.99 -2.86 14.71
N GLY A 15 3.31 -4.00 14.67
CA GLY A 15 3.73 -5.21 13.98
C GLY A 15 3.64 -5.16 12.46
N HIS A 16 2.95 -4.17 11.88
CA HIS A 16 2.80 -4.07 10.43
C HIS A 16 4.15 -3.78 9.74
N PRO A 17 4.50 -4.46 8.62
CA PRO A 17 5.78 -4.26 7.93
C PRO A 17 6.11 -2.79 7.61
N TYR A 18 5.13 -2.02 7.13
CA TYR A 18 5.27 -0.57 6.94
C TYR A 18 5.79 0.13 8.19
N VAL A 19 5.17 -0.13 9.35
CA VAL A 19 5.45 0.56 10.61
C VAL A 19 6.84 0.18 11.16
N ARG A 20 7.24 -1.09 10.99
CA ARG A 20 8.60 -1.56 11.32
C ARG A 20 9.67 -0.82 10.50
N ASN A 21 9.37 -0.52 9.24
CA ASN A 21 10.28 0.18 8.35
C ASN A 21 10.31 1.71 8.54
N LEU A 22 9.63 2.24 9.57
CA LEU A 22 9.75 3.64 9.97
C LEU A 22 10.87 3.90 10.99
N ALA A 23 11.50 2.85 11.54
CA ALA A 23 12.64 2.98 12.43
C ALA A 23 13.94 3.08 11.62
N ALA A 24 14.91 3.84 12.14
CA ALA A 24 16.24 3.91 11.54
C ALA A 24 16.85 2.50 11.45
N PRO A 25 17.54 2.16 10.34
CA PRO A 25 18.12 0.81 10.20
C PRO A 25 19.27 0.57 11.18
N GLU A 26 19.95 1.63 11.61
CA GLU A 26 21.08 1.57 12.53
C GLU A 26 20.81 2.31 13.86
N PRO A 27 21.42 1.89 14.99
CA PRO A 27 21.42 2.65 16.24
C PRO A 27 22.18 3.99 16.13
N PRO A 28 21.95 4.95 17.06
CA PRO A 28 21.01 4.88 18.19
C PRO A 28 19.56 5.18 17.78
N HIS A 29 18.61 4.37 18.26
CA HIS A 29 17.19 4.59 18.00
C HIS A 29 16.63 5.67 18.94
N ARG A 30 16.17 6.79 18.36
CA ARG A 30 15.54 7.90 19.09
C ARG A 30 14.05 7.69 19.38
N VAL A 31 13.45 6.70 18.74
CA VAL A 31 12.05 6.30 18.91
C VAL A 31 12.00 4.82 19.25
N ARG A 32 11.34 4.48 20.35
CA ARG A 32 11.00 3.12 20.75
C ARG A 32 9.51 2.90 20.51
N ARG A 33 9.17 2.06 19.53
CA ARG A 33 7.77 1.66 19.30
C ARG A 33 7.39 0.55 20.26
N LEU A 34 6.25 0.69 20.92
CA LEU A 34 5.72 -0.35 21.81
C LEU A 34 5.26 -1.55 20.98
N ALA A 35 5.37 -2.75 21.55
CA ALA A 35 4.81 -3.95 20.94
C ALA A 35 3.26 -3.89 20.95
N ASP A 36 2.64 -4.52 19.96
CA ASP A 36 1.18 -4.68 19.95
C ASP A 36 0.77 -5.57 21.15
N PRO A 37 -0.21 -5.14 21.98
CA PRO A 37 -0.68 -5.96 23.07
C PRO A 37 -1.37 -7.21 22.53
N ILE A 38 -1.12 -8.35 23.17
CA ILE A 38 -1.78 -9.60 22.85
C ILE A 38 -3.23 -9.53 23.33
N PRO A 39 -4.24 -9.81 22.48
CA PRO A 39 -5.63 -9.83 22.90
C PRO A 39 -5.87 -10.94 23.94
N PRO A 40 -6.81 -10.75 24.89
CA PRO A 40 -7.10 -11.72 25.95
C PRO A 40 -7.94 -12.89 25.40
N VAL A 41 -7.31 -13.74 24.58
CA VAL A 41 -7.90 -14.97 24.02
C VAL A 41 -7.13 -16.18 24.50
N ALA A 42 -7.81 -17.33 24.66
CA ALA A 42 -7.25 -18.50 25.33
C ALA A 42 -6.02 -19.10 24.62
N ASP A 43 -5.87 -18.92 23.30
CA ASP A 43 -4.71 -19.36 22.52
C ASP A 43 -4.52 -18.45 21.29
N PRO A 44 -3.78 -17.34 21.38
CA PRO A 44 -3.56 -16.46 20.24
C PRO A 44 -2.66 -17.13 19.20
N LEU A 45 -3.18 -17.37 17.99
CA LEU A 45 -2.39 -17.93 16.89
C LEU A 45 -1.40 -16.89 16.32
N PRO A 46 -0.11 -17.24 16.14
CA PRO A 46 0.85 -16.37 15.46
C PRO A 46 0.37 -15.97 14.07
N GLY A 47 0.39 -14.67 13.76
CA GLY A 47 0.00 -14.13 12.46
C GLY A 47 -1.50 -13.95 12.24
N GLN A 48 -2.35 -14.32 13.20
CA GLN A 48 -3.77 -14.01 13.16
C GLN A 48 -4.01 -12.51 13.35
N TRP A 49 -4.87 -11.94 12.52
CA TRP A 49 -5.29 -10.55 12.68
C TRP A 49 -6.31 -10.43 13.81
N TRP A 50 -6.14 -9.41 14.65
CA TRP A 50 -7.04 -9.06 15.72
C TRP A 50 -7.33 -7.56 15.70
N PRO A 51 -8.53 -7.11 16.11
CA PRO A 51 -8.78 -5.70 16.39
C PRO A 51 -7.70 -5.13 17.32
N PRO A 52 -7.10 -3.97 17.00
CA PRO A 52 -6.00 -3.46 17.82
C PRO A 52 -6.44 -3.18 19.26
N VAL A 53 -5.82 -3.86 20.23
CA VAL A 53 -6.14 -3.71 21.66
C VAL A 53 -5.98 -2.27 22.15
N MET A 54 -5.04 -1.52 21.56
CA MET A 54 -4.80 -0.10 21.88
C MET A 54 -5.98 0.83 21.52
N LEU A 55 -6.90 0.40 20.64
CA LEU A 55 -8.16 1.08 20.35
C LEU A 55 -9.30 0.71 21.31
N GLY A 56 -9.02 -0.22 22.24
CA GLY A 56 -10.00 -0.69 23.21
C GLY A 56 -10.43 0.39 24.20
N ARG A 57 -11.65 0.23 24.72
CA ARG A 57 -12.20 1.10 25.77
C ARG A 57 -11.27 1.12 26.99
N ASP A 58 -11.10 2.29 27.58
CA ASP A 58 -10.30 2.55 28.78
C ASP A 58 -8.80 2.19 28.63
N TRP A 59 -8.31 1.79 27.44
CA TRP A 59 -6.90 1.45 27.24
C TRP A 59 -6.02 2.68 27.46
N VAL A 60 -6.41 3.81 26.87
CA VAL A 60 -5.67 5.08 27.03
C VAL A 60 -5.61 5.47 28.51
N ASP A 61 -6.72 5.40 29.26
CA ASP A 61 -6.72 5.75 30.68
C ASP A 61 -5.76 4.88 31.49
N ARG A 62 -5.70 3.58 31.20
CA ARG A 62 -4.82 2.63 31.90
C ARG A 62 -3.34 2.73 31.51
N HIS A 63 -3.05 3.14 30.28
CA HIS A 63 -1.70 3.04 29.70
C HIS A 63 -1.10 4.38 29.28
N HIS A 64 -1.75 5.52 29.52
CA HIS A 64 -1.23 6.82 29.10
C HIS A 64 0.16 7.15 29.64
N ASP A 65 0.61 6.55 30.75
CA ASP A 65 1.96 6.76 31.27
C ASP A 65 3.03 5.89 30.58
N ASP A 66 2.62 4.89 29.81
CA ASP A 66 3.49 3.91 29.14
C ASP A 66 4.04 4.43 27.79
N PHE A 67 3.39 5.43 27.20
CA PHE A 67 3.75 6.01 25.91
C PHE A 67 3.70 7.54 25.91
N ASP A 68 4.45 8.14 25.00
CA ASP A 68 4.50 9.59 24.82
C ASP A 68 3.59 10.01 23.67
N VAL A 69 3.54 9.25 22.57
CA VAL A 69 2.75 9.55 21.37
C VAL A 69 1.95 8.33 20.90
N MET A 70 0.70 8.55 20.49
CA MET A 70 -0.11 7.55 19.79
C MET A 70 -0.01 7.79 18.28
N HIS A 71 0.39 6.78 17.49
CA HIS A 71 0.47 6.85 16.03
C HIS A 71 -0.41 5.79 15.36
N VAL A 72 -1.53 6.21 14.78
CA VAL A 72 -2.46 5.33 14.06
C VAL A 72 -2.05 5.21 12.59
N HIS A 73 -1.96 3.98 12.10
CA HIS A 73 -1.77 3.65 10.69
C HIS A 73 -2.96 2.87 10.12
N PHE A 74 -3.38 1.81 10.81
CA PHE A 74 -4.42 0.88 10.34
C PHE A 74 -5.25 0.33 11.50
N GLY A 75 -6.34 -0.37 11.19
CA GLY A 75 -7.10 -1.17 12.15
C GLY A 75 -8.15 -0.36 12.92
N PHE A 76 -8.25 0.94 12.67
CA PHE A 76 -9.36 1.76 13.21
C PHE A 76 -10.70 1.44 12.55
N GLU A 77 -10.70 0.67 11.47
CA GLU A 77 -11.90 0.13 10.83
C GLU A 77 -12.57 -0.99 11.67
N SER A 78 -11.91 -1.47 12.72
CA SER A 78 -12.50 -2.42 13.67
C SER A 78 -13.33 -1.74 14.76
N THR A 79 -13.48 -0.42 14.73
CA THR A 79 -14.27 0.36 15.69
C THR A 79 -15.30 1.23 14.97
N ASP A 80 -16.28 1.73 15.72
CA ASP A 80 -17.30 2.64 15.21
C ASP A 80 -16.94 4.12 15.50
N PRO A 81 -17.54 5.08 14.79
CA PRO A 81 -17.21 6.51 14.93
C PRO A 81 -17.46 7.08 16.32
N THR A 82 -18.41 6.53 17.10
CA THR A 82 -18.69 7.00 18.46
C THR A 82 -17.60 6.55 19.41
N THR A 83 -17.25 5.26 19.36
CA THR A 83 -16.14 4.71 20.16
C THR A 83 -14.82 5.38 19.80
N LEU A 84 -14.53 5.57 18.52
CA LEU A 84 -13.31 6.24 18.06
C LEU A 84 -13.23 7.71 18.52
N ARG A 85 -14.37 8.41 18.56
CA ARG A 85 -14.45 9.78 19.07
C ARG A 85 -14.15 9.84 20.56
N GLN A 86 -14.69 8.91 21.34
CA GLN A 86 -14.39 8.81 22.77
C GLN A 86 -12.91 8.51 23.00
N TRP A 87 -12.35 7.56 22.26
CA TRP A 87 -10.93 7.21 22.33
C TRP A 87 -10.01 8.41 22.03
N CYS A 88 -10.34 9.21 21.00
CA CYS A 88 -9.62 10.46 20.72
C CYS A 88 -9.76 11.49 21.86
N ALA A 89 -10.94 11.57 22.50
CA ALA A 89 -11.17 12.46 23.64
C ALA A 89 -10.36 12.02 24.87
N ASP A 90 -10.20 10.71 25.08
CA ASP A 90 -9.38 10.15 26.16
C ASP A 90 -7.90 10.49 25.97
N LEU A 91 -7.37 10.38 24.74
CA LEU A 91 -6.01 10.84 24.40
C LEU A 91 -5.82 12.34 24.71
N ALA A 92 -6.78 13.17 24.29
CA ALA A 92 -6.74 14.60 24.53
C ALA A 92 -6.77 14.92 26.03
N ARG A 93 -7.65 14.27 26.81
CA ARG A 93 -7.75 14.42 28.28
C ARG A 93 -6.44 14.04 28.98
N ARG A 94 -5.77 13.00 28.50
CA ARG A 94 -4.48 12.53 29.04
C ARG A 94 -3.26 13.26 28.46
N ARG A 95 -3.47 14.29 27.63
CA ARG A 95 -2.41 15.05 26.94
C ARG A 95 -1.46 14.15 26.14
N ARG A 96 -1.99 13.08 25.54
CA ARG A 96 -1.23 12.21 24.64
C ARG A 96 -1.52 12.60 23.18
N PRO A 97 -0.53 13.13 22.45
CA PRO A 97 -0.74 13.53 21.06
C PRO A 97 -1.08 12.34 20.18
N LEU A 98 -1.96 12.59 19.21
CA LEU A 98 -2.38 11.67 18.16
C LEU A 98 -1.72 12.04 16.84
N VAL A 99 -0.92 11.14 16.29
CA VAL A 99 -0.43 11.20 14.92
C VAL A 99 -1.19 10.18 14.09
N VAL A 100 -1.59 10.54 12.87
CA VAL A 100 -2.26 9.63 11.95
C VAL A 100 -1.54 9.63 10.61
N THR A 101 -1.09 8.47 10.15
CA THR A 101 -0.72 8.28 8.75
C THR A 101 -1.96 7.86 7.98
N VAL A 102 -2.46 8.75 7.11
CA VAL A 102 -3.58 8.47 6.21
C VAL A 102 -3.05 7.72 4.99
N HIS A 103 -3.05 6.40 5.09
CA HIS A 103 -2.72 5.49 3.99
C HIS A 103 -3.82 5.48 2.93
N ASP A 104 -5.06 5.40 3.39
CA ASP A 104 -6.22 5.21 2.53
C ASP A 104 -7.25 6.32 2.75
N LEU A 105 -7.38 7.22 1.78
CA LEU A 105 -8.53 8.12 1.64
C LEU A 105 -9.76 7.37 1.12
N VAL A 106 -9.49 6.31 0.35
CA VAL A 106 -10.44 5.30 -0.09
C VAL A 106 -9.86 3.94 0.28
N ASN A 107 -10.54 3.21 1.18
CA ASN A 107 -10.06 1.94 1.67
C ASN A 107 -10.22 0.85 0.60
N PRO A 108 -9.14 0.21 0.16
CA PRO A 108 -9.20 -0.71 -0.98
C PRO A 108 -9.83 -2.07 -0.65
N HIS A 109 -10.16 -2.35 0.62
CA HIS A 109 -10.83 -3.57 1.06
C HIS A 109 -12.35 -3.47 1.02
N PHE A 110 -12.91 -2.25 1.02
CA PHE A 110 -14.36 -2.05 1.08
C PHE A 110 -14.91 -1.56 -0.25
N ALA A 111 -15.93 -2.24 -0.78
CA ALA A 111 -16.68 -1.69 -1.92
C ALA A 111 -17.47 -0.44 -1.49
N ASP A 112 -18.03 -0.48 -0.28
CA ASP A 112 -18.75 0.63 0.32
C ASP A 112 -17.84 1.46 1.24
N GLN A 113 -17.65 2.73 0.87
CA GLN A 113 -16.72 3.64 1.54
C GLN A 113 -17.37 4.46 2.67
N ARG A 114 -18.68 4.34 2.90
CA ARG A 114 -19.39 5.23 3.83
C ARG A 114 -18.82 5.16 5.24
N GLU A 115 -18.58 3.96 5.75
CA GLU A 115 -18.10 3.79 7.12
C GLU A 115 -16.65 4.22 7.27
N HIS A 116 -15.78 3.85 6.32
CA HIS A 116 -14.40 4.33 6.27
C HIS A 116 -14.32 5.87 6.31
N ARG A 117 -15.14 6.55 5.50
CA ARG A 117 -15.20 8.02 5.49
C ARG A 117 -15.61 8.59 6.84
N ARG A 118 -16.62 8.01 7.51
CA ARG A 118 -17.04 8.44 8.86
C ARG A 118 -15.93 8.30 9.90
N LEU A 119 -15.11 7.25 9.81
CA LEU A 119 -13.97 7.07 10.69
C LEU A 119 -12.87 8.11 10.42
N LEU A 120 -12.58 8.41 9.14
CA LEU A 120 -11.68 9.50 8.77
C LEU A 120 -12.18 10.87 9.25
N ASP A 121 -13.48 11.14 9.15
CA ASP A 121 -14.13 12.37 9.66
C ASP A 121 -14.01 12.50 11.19
N VAL A 122 -13.74 11.41 11.90
CA VAL A 122 -13.42 11.44 13.33
C VAL A 122 -11.93 11.68 13.56
N LEU A 123 -11.06 10.90 12.93
CA LEU A 123 -9.62 10.88 13.18
C LEU A 123 -8.91 12.14 12.68
N ILE A 124 -9.12 12.50 11.41
CA ILE A 124 -8.33 13.54 10.74
C ILE A 124 -8.44 14.89 11.45
N PRO A 125 -9.64 15.38 11.81
CA PRO A 125 -9.77 16.65 12.53
C PRO A 125 -9.16 16.63 13.94
N ARG A 126 -9.03 15.45 14.57
CA ARG A 126 -8.56 15.28 15.96
C ARG A 126 -7.08 14.97 16.08
N ALA A 127 -6.42 14.60 14.98
CA ALA A 127 -4.99 14.38 14.97
C ALA A 127 -4.23 15.67 15.24
N ASP A 128 -3.13 15.58 15.99
CA ASP A 128 -2.16 16.67 16.19
C ASP A 128 -1.26 16.81 14.96
N ARG A 129 -0.88 15.69 14.36
CA ARG A 129 -0.11 15.64 13.11
C ARG A 129 -0.68 14.60 12.15
N LEU A 130 -0.67 14.93 10.86
CA LEU A 130 -1.10 14.06 9.79
C LEU A 130 0.06 13.78 8.86
N ILE A 131 0.18 12.53 8.44
CA ILE A 131 1.14 12.07 7.44
C ILE A 131 0.35 11.43 6.31
N THR A 132 0.79 11.58 5.07
CA THR A 132 0.35 10.76 3.95
C THR A 132 1.50 10.56 2.96
N LEU A 133 1.28 9.77 1.91
CA LEU A 133 2.37 9.23 1.09
C LEU A 133 2.60 10.01 -0.19
N THR A 134 1.64 10.84 -0.62
CA THR A 134 1.71 11.59 -1.87
C THR A 134 1.18 13.02 -1.73
N PRO A 135 1.66 13.98 -2.55
CA PRO A 135 1.18 15.36 -2.52
C PRO A 135 -0.32 15.50 -2.80
N GLY A 136 -0.86 14.70 -3.70
CA GLY A 136 -2.28 14.70 -4.08
C GLY A 136 -3.16 14.20 -2.94
N ALA A 137 -2.74 13.15 -2.23
CA ALA A 137 -3.42 12.73 -1.01
C ALA A 137 -3.36 13.82 0.07
N ALA A 138 -2.24 14.53 0.21
CA ALA A 138 -2.12 15.64 1.16
C ALA A 138 -3.07 16.80 0.79
N ALA A 139 -3.15 17.16 -0.49
CA ALA A 139 -4.07 18.16 -0.99
C ALA A 139 -5.55 17.76 -0.82
N GLU A 140 -5.87 16.46 -0.96
CA GLU A 140 -7.20 15.94 -0.64
C GLU A 140 -7.55 16.12 0.83
N ILE A 141 -6.59 15.81 1.71
CA ILE A 141 -6.77 15.94 3.15
C ILE A 141 -7.01 17.42 3.52
N GLU A 142 -6.17 18.32 3.01
CA GLU A 142 -6.33 19.76 3.19
C GLU A 142 -7.69 20.22 2.68
N ARG A 143 -8.07 19.85 1.46
CA ARG A 143 -9.34 20.28 0.86
C ARG A 143 -10.55 19.83 1.70
N ARG A 144 -10.58 18.58 2.15
CA ARG A 144 -11.75 17.99 2.82
C ARG A 144 -11.86 18.33 4.29
N TRP A 145 -10.74 18.37 5.01
CA TRP A 145 -10.73 18.56 6.46
C TRP A 145 -10.07 19.87 6.90
N GLN A 146 -9.49 20.66 5.98
CA GLN A 146 -8.76 21.90 6.29
C GLN A 146 -7.61 21.64 7.27
N ARG A 147 -6.89 20.54 7.03
CA ARG A 147 -5.78 20.08 7.87
C ARG A 147 -4.57 19.74 6.99
N PRO A 148 -3.37 20.28 7.32
CA PRO A 148 -2.17 19.95 6.56
C PRO A 148 -1.67 18.56 6.93
N ALA A 149 -1.21 17.83 5.91
CA ALA A 149 -0.53 16.55 6.05
C ALA A 149 0.89 16.62 5.50
N GLU A 150 1.85 16.10 6.26
CA GLU A 150 3.22 15.94 5.81
C GLU A 150 3.32 14.77 4.83
N VAL A 151 4.03 14.97 3.72
CA VAL A 151 4.22 13.92 2.70
C VAL A 151 5.49 13.16 3.04
N ILE A 152 5.33 11.91 3.46
CA ILE A 152 6.44 10.97 3.68
C ILE A 152 6.17 9.74 2.83
N GLY A 153 7.02 9.53 1.82
CA GLY A 153 6.90 8.41 0.89
C GLY A 153 6.92 7.05 1.60
N HIS A 154 6.35 6.04 0.95
CA HIS A 154 6.32 4.68 1.47
C HIS A 154 7.77 4.17 1.65
N PRO A 155 8.11 3.53 2.79
CA PRO A 155 9.42 2.91 2.96
C PRO A 155 9.57 1.70 2.02
N HIS A 156 10.77 1.14 1.94
CA HIS A 156 10.99 -0.12 1.20
C HIS A 156 10.04 -1.25 1.68
N ILE A 157 9.63 -2.08 0.73
CA ILE A 157 8.97 -3.37 0.94
C ILE A 157 10.02 -4.48 0.98
N ALA A 158 10.89 -4.55 -0.03
CA ALA A 158 11.95 -5.54 -0.09
C ALA A 158 12.95 -5.33 1.06
N PRO A 159 13.50 -6.39 1.69
CA PRO A 159 14.55 -6.27 2.69
C PRO A 159 15.73 -5.42 2.19
N LEU A 160 16.39 -4.67 3.08
CA LEU A 160 17.50 -3.78 2.68
C LEU A 160 18.73 -4.54 2.18
N ASP A 161 18.87 -5.79 2.58
CA ASP A 161 19.88 -6.76 2.18
C ASP A 161 19.43 -7.63 1.00
N TRP A 162 18.21 -7.43 0.48
CA TRP A 162 17.76 -8.12 -0.71
C TRP A 162 18.60 -7.71 -1.90
N THR A 163 19.32 -8.68 -2.44
CA THR A 163 20.13 -8.55 -3.64
C THR A 163 19.32 -9.12 -4.79
N PRO A 164 18.93 -8.31 -5.80
CA PRO A 164 18.26 -8.85 -6.96
C PRO A 164 19.15 -9.91 -7.62
N PRO A 165 18.59 -11.02 -8.12
CA PRO A 165 19.33 -11.85 -9.05
C PRO A 165 19.71 -11.00 -10.27
N ASP A 166 20.79 -11.37 -10.96
CA ASP A 166 21.16 -10.69 -12.20
C ASP A 166 19.96 -10.74 -13.15
N ARG A 167 19.50 -9.58 -13.59
CA ARG A 167 18.51 -9.55 -14.65
C ARG A 167 19.16 -10.16 -15.87
N PRO A 168 18.49 -11.11 -16.55
CA PRO A 168 18.90 -11.51 -17.88
C PRO A 168 19.10 -10.25 -18.71
N ASP A 169 20.25 -10.12 -19.37
CA ASP A 169 20.48 -8.94 -20.19
C ASP A 169 19.36 -8.90 -21.24
N ARG A 170 18.59 -7.82 -21.25
CA ARG A 170 17.48 -7.68 -22.19
C ARG A 170 17.97 -7.65 -23.64
N SER A 171 19.26 -7.37 -23.86
CA SER A 171 19.90 -7.55 -25.16
C SER A 171 19.90 -9.02 -25.62
N GLU A 172 19.84 -9.97 -24.69
CA GLU A 172 19.77 -11.42 -24.95
C GLU A 172 18.35 -11.90 -25.26
N ARG A 173 17.32 -11.12 -24.88
CA ARG A 173 15.90 -11.41 -25.14
C ARG A 173 15.13 -10.18 -25.64
N PRO A 174 15.54 -9.56 -26.76
CA PRO A 174 14.94 -8.32 -27.25
C PRO A 174 13.47 -8.48 -27.68
N ASP A 175 13.08 -9.72 -28.00
CA ASP A 175 11.74 -10.03 -28.47
C ASP A 175 10.76 -10.34 -27.34
N GLU A 176 11.22 -10.73 -26.15
CA GLU A 176 10.35 -11.10 -25.03
C GLU A 176 9.93 -9.88 -24.20
N PHE A 177 8.64 -9.82 -23.83
CA PHE A 177 8.14 -8.83 -22.88
C PHE A 177 7.02 -9.41 -22.03
N VAL A 178 7.24 -9.49 -20.72
CA VAL A 178 6.30 -10.09 -19.77
C VAL A 178 5.55 -8.99 -19.03
N ILE A 179 4.25 -8.90 -19.29
CA ILE A 179 3.31 -8.03 -18.59
C ILE A 179 2.64 -8.83 -17.48
N GLY A 180 2.84 -8.45 -16.22
CA GLY A 180 2.16 -9.05 -15.08
C GLY A 180 0.90 -8.28 -14.67
N VAL A 181 -0.20 -9.01 -14.47
CA VAL A 181 -1.46 -8.50 -13.90
C VAL A 181 -1.84 -9.34 -12.70
N SER A 182 -1.69 -8.76 -11.51
CA SER A 182 -1.98 -9.48 -10.26
C SER A 182 -3.45 -9.32 -9.87
N VAL A 183 -4.22 -10.42 -9.98
CA VAL A 183 -5.61 -10.49 -9.54
C VAL A 183 -5.71 -10.89 -8.07
N ARG A 184 -4.83 -11.81 -7.64
CA ARG A 184 -4.80 -12.43 -6.31
C ARG A 184 -6.15 -13.00 -5.91
N ASP A 185 -6.71 -12.59 -4.79
CA ASP A 185 -8.01 -13.01 -4.24
C ASP A 185 -9.19 -12.17 -4.76
N LEU A 186 -8.94 -11.30 -5.75
CA LEU A 186 -9.93 -10.42 -6.35
C LEU A 186 -10.55 -9.47 -5.29
N ARG A 187 -9.69 -8.84 -4.49
CA ARG A 187 -10.07 -7.82 -3.49
C ARG A 187 -10.98 -6.74 -4.10
N ALA A 188 -11.82 -6.11 -3.27
CA ALA A 188 -12.80 -5.10 -3.68
C ALA A 188 -12.27 -4.08 -4.69
N ASN A 189 -11.09 -3.48 -4.46
CA ASN A 189 -10.53 -2.48 -5.36
C ASN A 189 -9.85 -3.00 -6.64
N VAL A 190 -9.53 -4.29 -6.71
CA VAL A 190 -9.03 -4.89 -7.94
C VAL A 190 -10.21 -4.91 -8.90
N ASP A 191 -10.02 -4.67 -10.18
CA ASP A 191 -11.04 -4.83 -11.21
C ASP A 191 -10.31 -5.14 -12.52
N PRO A 192 -9.90 -6.41 -12.68
CA PRO A 192 -8.92 -6.79 -13.70
C PRO A 192 -9.54 -6.94 -15.07
N LEU A 193 -10.84 -7.24 -15.17
CA LEU A 193 -11.44 -7.61 -16.46
C LEU A 193 -11.33 -6.48 -17.50
N PRO A 194 -11.62 -5.20 -17.21
CA PRO A 194 -11.43 -4.12 -18.18
C PRO A 194 -9.97 -3.97 -18.64
N VAL A 195 -9.00 -4.16 -17.73
CA VAL A 195 -7.57 -4.07 -18.05
C VAL A 195 -7.13 -5.24 -18.91
N LEU A 196 -7.59 -6.45 -18.59
CA LEU A 196 -7.29 -7.65 -19.34
C LEU A 196 -7.89 -7.61 -20.76
N GLN A 197 -9.11 -7.08 -20.91
CA GLN A 197 -9.74 -6.85 -22.21
C GLN A 197 -8.97 -5.82 -23.05
N ALA A 198 -8.52 -4.72 -22.46
CA ALA A 198 -7.70 -3.73 -23.16
C ALA A 198 -6.31 -4.29 -23.53
N LEU A 199 -5.71 -5.13 -22.67
CA LEU A 199 -4.47 -5.86 -22.98
C LEU A 199 -4.67 -6.81 -24.16
N ASP A 200 -5.77 -7.55 -24.17
CA ASP A 200 -6.12 -8.49 -25.25
C ASP A 200 -6.25 -7.77 -26.60
N ALA A 201 -6.93 -6.61 -26.61
CA ALA A 201 -7.06 -5.78 -27.81
C ALA A 201 -5.73 -5.16 -28.27
N ALA A 202 -4.83 -4.81 -27.34
CA ALA A 202 -3.54 -4.19 -27.64
C ALA A 202 -2.47 -5.21 -28.09
N ARG A 203 -2.55 -6.46 -27.60
CA ARG A 203 -1.53 -7.50 -27.76
C ARG A 203 -1.13 -7.80 -29.21
N PRO A 204 -2.03 -7.81 -30.22
CA PRO A 204 -1.63 -8.01 -31.62
C PRO A 204 -0.58 -7.01 -32.12
N GLY A 205 -0.54 -5.79 -31.55
CA GLY A 205 0.46 -4.77 -31.87
C GLY A 205 1.74 -4.82 -31.02
N LEU A 206 1.89 -5.82 -30.14
CA LEU A 206 2.97 -5.95 -29.18
C LEU A 206 3.67 -7.32 -29.36
N PRO A 207 4.49 -7.51 -30.42
CA PRO A 207 5.07 -8.81 -30.76
C PRO A 207 5.91 -9.38 -29.61
N GLY A 208 5.89 -10.70 -29.40
CA GLY A 208 6.66 -11.36 -28.33
C GLY A 208 6.22 -10.98 -26.90
N THR A 209 5.02 -10.41 -26.74
CA THR A 209 4.46 -10.08 -25.43
C THR A 209 3.70 -11.25 -24.84
N THR A 210 4.02 -11.57 -23.58
CA THR A 210 3.27 -12.51 -22.75
C THR A 210 2.56 -11.74 -21.64
N VAL A 211 1.25 -11.93 -21.51
CA VAL A 211 0.48 -11.44 -20.37
C VAL A 211 0.36 -12.56 -19.34
N ARG A 212 0.99 -12.35 -18.19
CA ARG A 212 0.92 -13.23 -17.03
C ARG A 212 -0.15 -12.73 -16.06
N VAL A 213 -1.13 -13.58 -15.77
CA VAL A 213 -2.23 -13.28 -14.85
C VAL A 213 -2.13 -14.20 -13.64
N ASP A 214 -1.97 -13.62 -12.45
CA ASP A 214 -1.80 -14.36 -11.21
C ASP A 214 -3.06 -14.32 -10.34
N LEU A 215 -3.56 -15.50 -9.99
CA LEU A 215 -4.80 -15.73 -9.25
C LEU A 215 -4.58 -16.58 -8.01
N HIS A 216 -5.31 -16.26 -6.94
CA HIS A 216 -5.45 -17.11 -5.78
C HIS A 216 -6.47 -18.23 -6.06
N PRO A 217 -6.22 -19.49 -5.67
CA PRO A 217 -7.12 -20.63 -5.90
C PRO A 217 -8.55 -20.39 -5.40
N GLY A 218 -8.69 -19.71 -4.25
CA GLY A 218 -9.99 -19.39 -3.66
C GLY A 218 -10.91 -18.53 -4.54
N ILE A 219 -10.42 -17.91 -5.63
CA ILE A 219 -11.31 -17.25 -6.60
C ILE A 219 -12.31 -18.24 -7.21
N ARG A 220 -11.92 -19.51 -7.39
CA ARG A 220 -12.81 -20.53 -7.97
C ARG A 220 -14.00 -20.89 -7.08
N GLU A 221 -13.90 -20.59 -5.79
CA GLU A 221 -14.96 -20.83 -4.81
C GLU A 221 -15.92 -19.64 -4.71
N ARG A 222 -15.58 -18.49 -5.33
CA ARG A 222 -16.42 -17.30 -5.31
C ARG A 222 -17.59 -17.42 -6.29
N THR A 223 -18.76 -17.00 -5.83
CA THR A 223 -20.02 -17.08 -6.60
C THR A 223 -20.52 -15.74 -7.12
N ASP A 224 -19.87 -14.63 -6.76
CA ASP A 224 -20.23 -13.30 -7.24
C ASP A 224 -19.98 -13.11 -8.75
N ASP A 225 -20.74 -12.22 -9.37
CA ASP A 225 -20.72 -12.02 -10.82
C ASP A 225 -19.36 -11.60 -11.35
N ARG A 226 -18.60 -10.82 -10.57
CA ARG A 226 -17.28 -10.35 -10.95
C ARG A 226 -16.29 -11.51 -11.04
N ALA A 227 -16.28 -12.41 -10.05
CA ALA A 227 -15.46 -13.62 -10.09
C ALA A 227 -15.86 -14.54 -11.26
N ARG A 228 -17.16 -14.78 -11.44
CA ARG A 228 -17.66 -15.65 -12.53
C ARG A 228 -17.34 -15.09 -13.92
N ALA A 229 -17.49 -13.78 -14.13
CA ALA A 229 -17.17 -13.13 -15.40
C ALA A 229 -15.66 -13.20 -15.70
N LEU A 230 -14.82 -12.94 -14.70
CA LEU A 230 -13.38 -13.05 -14.84
C LEU A 230 -12.94 -14.48 -15.20
N LEU A 231 -13.42 -15.48 -14.46
CA LEU A 231 -13.06 -16.88 -14.71
C LEU A 231 -13.48 -17.33 -16.11
N ARG A 232 -14.70 -17.02 -16.55
CA ARG A 232 -15.16 -17.33 -17.92
C ARG A 232 -14.25 -16.70 -18.97
N TRP A 233 -13.85 -15.45 -18.77
CA TRP A 233 -12.98 -14.73 -19.72
C TRP A 233 -11.57 -15.33 -19.78
N LEU A 234 -11.02 -15.72 -18.63
CA LEU A 234 -9.71 -16.37 -18.50
C LEU A 234 -9.72 -17.78 -19.07
N ASP A 235 -10.74 -18.58 -18.81
CA ASP A 235 -10.86 -19.95 -19.31
C ASP A 235 -10.86 -20.00 -20.85
N ALA A 236 -11.49 -19.01 -21.50
CA ALA A 236 -11.47 -18.86 -22.95
C ALA A 236 -10.06 -18.61 -23.51
N ARG A 237 -9.15 -18.02 -22.73
CA ARG A 237 -7.79 -17.63 -23.14
C ARG A 237 -6.70 -18.57 -22.65
N ARG A 238 -7.03 -19.59 -21.86
CA ARG A 238 -6.03 -20.45 -21.19
C ARG A 238 -5.05 -21.14 -22.15
N THR A 239 -5.48 -21.41 -23.38
CA THR A 239 -4.68 -22.07 -24.42
C THR A 239 -4.21 -21.12 -25.50
N GLU A 240 -4.51 -19.83 -25.39
CA GLU A 240 -4.11 -18.85 -26.40
C GLU A 240 -2.62 -18.49 -26.25
N PRO A 241 -1.84 -18.49 -27.35
CA PRO A 241 -0.46 -18.05 -27.32
C PRO A 241 -0.34 -16.61 -26.80
N GLY A 242 0.57 -16.37 -25.87
CA GLY A 242 0.80 -15.06 -25.24
C GLY A 242 0.00 -14.82 -23.96
N TRP A 243 -0.85 -15.76 -23.53
CA TRP A 243 -1.50 -15.73 -22.22
C TRP A 243 -0.90 -16.79 -21.28
N GLN A 244 -0.50 -16.37 -20.08
CA GLN A 244 -0.03 -17.25 -19.01
C GLN A 244 -0.89 -17.05 -17.76
N ILE A 245 -1.83 -17.94 -17.53
CA ILE A 245 -2.76 -17.86 -16.39
C ILE A 245 -2.23 -18.77 -15.28
N ARG A 246 -1.80 -18.17 -14.17
CA ARG A 246 -1.18 -18.87 -13.03
C ARG A 246 -2.11 -18.82 -11.83
N THR A 247 -2.41 -19.99 -11.28
CA THR A 247 -3.19 -20.10 -10.03
C THR A 247 -2.30 -20.68 -8.95
N HIS A 248 -2.09 -19.93 -7.86
CA HIS A 248 -1.18 -20.33 -6.78
C HIS A 248 -1.61 -19.72 -5.44
N PRO A 249 -1.34 -20.40 -4.30
CA PRO A 249 -1.57 -19.81 -2.98
C PRO A 249 -0.72 -18.55 -2.78
N ARG A 250 -0.98 -17.80 -1.70
CA ARG A 250 -0.21 -16.59 -1.37
C ARG A 250 1.31 -16.86 -1.42
N TYR A 251 2.04 -16.03 -2.16
CA TYR A 251 3.50 -16.07 -2.19
C TYR A 251 4.10 -15.78 -0.81
N THR A 252 5.23 -16.43 -0.52
CA THR A 252 6.15 -15.92 0.52
C THR A 252 6.72 -14.57 0.09
N ASP A 253 7.37 -13.86 1.01
CA ASP A 253 7.97 -12.57 0.68
C ASP A 253 9.05 -12.71 -0.41
N GLU A 254 9.88 -13.76 -0.35
CA GLU A 254 10.90 -14.05 -1.36
C GLU A 254 10.27 -14.36 -2.73
N GLN A 255 9.28 -15.26 -2.75
CA GLN A 255 8.58 -15.62 -3.99
C GLN A 255 7.90 -14.42 -4.64
N LEU A 256 7.38 -13.49 -3.85
CA LEU A 256 6.78 -12.26 -4.37
C LEU A 256 7.84 -11.39 -5.04
N LEU A 257 9.01 -11.20 -4.42
CA LEU A 257 10.09 -10.38 -4.98
C LEU A 257 10.63 -11.00 -6.26
N ASP A 258 10.87 -12.31 -6.29
CA ASP A 258 11.31 -13.03 -7.49
C ASP A 258 10.28 -12.92 -8.61
N HIS A 259 9.00 -13.15 -8.29
CA HIS A 259 7.90 -13.01 -9.24
C HIS A 259 7.88 -11.61 -9.87
N LEU A 260 7.96 -10.56 -9.04
CA LEU A 260 7.96 -9.19 -9.53
C LEU A 260 9.19 -8.89 -10.38
N HIS A 261 10.35 -9.41 -9.98
CA HIS A 261 11.61 -9.19 -10.67
C HIS A 261 11.64 -9.80 -12.08
N GLU A 262 10.95 -10.92 -12.29
CA GLU A 262 10.76 -11.57 -13.60
C GLU A 262 9.88 -10.76 -14.58
N LEU A 263 9.13 -9.77 -14.11
CA LEU A 263 8.24 -8.99 -14.97
C LEU A 263 8.99 -7.84 -15.65
N ASP A 264 8.64 -7.58 -16.91
CA ASP A 264 9.08 -6.38 -17.59
C ASP A 264 8.23 -5.17 -17.23
N LEU A 265 6.93 -5.40 -17.03
CA LEU A 265 5.93 -4.41 -16.67
C LEU A 265 4.86 -5.03 -15.75
N SER A 266 4.58 -4.38 -14.62
CA SER A 266 3.38 -4.66 -13.82
C SER A 266 2.29 -3.64 -14.14
N VAL A 267 1.15 -4.10 -14.65
CA VAL A 267 -0.03 -3.23 -14.88
C VAL A 267 -0.99 -3.41 -13.72
N LEU A 268 -1.27 -2.32 -12.99
CA LEU A 268 -2.12 -2.40 -11.80
C LEU A 268 -3.60 -2.42 -12.17
N PRO A 269 -4.34 -3.51 -11.87
CA PRO A 269 -5.71 -3.65 -12.29
C PRO A 269 -6.69 -2.95 -11.33
N TYR A 270 -6.36 -1.80 -10.75
CA TYR A 270 -7.19 -1.20 -9.71
C TYR A 270 -8.34 -0.36 -10.28
N GLY A 271 -9.53 -0.50 -9.69
CA GLY A 271 -10.72 0.30 -9.94
C GLY A 271 -10.93 1.45 -8.96
N PHE A 272 -10.27 1.41 -7.79
CA PHE A 272 -10.19 2.52 -6.84
C PHE A 272 -9.05 2.33 -5.83
N GLY A 273 -8.84 3.30 -4.95
CA GLY A 273 -7.88 3.27 -3.84
C GLY A 273 -7.01 4.53 -3.79
N THR A 274 -5.97 4.53 -2.95
CA THR A 274 -5.17 5.73 -2.67
C THR A 274 -3.71 5.51 -3.04
N HIS A 275 -3.07 4.53 -2.40
CA HIS A 275 -1.67 4.17 -2.59
C HIS A 275 -1.53 2.65 -2.74
N SER A 276 -0.37 2.19 -3.20
CA SER A 276 -0.08 0.77 -3.41
C SER A 276 1.30 0.37 -2.88
N GLY A 277 1.32 -0.61 -1.98
CA GLY A 277 2.55 -1.31 -1.61
C GLY A 277 3.06 -2.27 -2.71
N TRP A 278 2.19 -2.72 -3.62
CA TRP A 278 2.62 -3.55 -4.77
C TRP A 278 3.48 -2.72 -5.74
N LEU A 279 3.08 -1.48 -5.98
CA LEU A 279 3.86 -0.50 -6.74
C LEU A 279 5.22 -0.30 -6.08
N GLU A 280 5.25 -0.11 -4.76
CA GLU A 280 6.50 0.07 -4.01
C GLU A 280 7.44 -1.13 -4.12
N ALA A 281 6.89 -2.35 -4.04
CA ALA A 281 7.65 -3.58 -4.24
C ALA A 281 8.22 -3.69 -5.66
N CYS A 282 7.47 -3.25 -6.68
CA CYS A 282 7.98 -3.18 -8.05
C CYS A 282 9.17 -2.21 -8.15
N VAL A 283 9.10 -1.04 -7.51
CA VAL A 283 10.24 -0.09 -7.47
C VAL A 283 11.46 -0.72 -6.81
N ASP A 284 11.27 -1.46 -5.71
CA ASP A 284 12.36 -2.12 -5.00
C ASP A 284 13.11 -3.15 -5.85
N VAL A 285 12.39 -3.94 -6.65
CA VAL A 285 12.98 -4.94 -7.55
C VAL A 285 13.32 -4.39 -8.94
N GLY A 286 13.04 -3.10 -9.17
CA GLY A 286 13.29 -2.38 -10.41
C GLY A 286 12.32 -2.74 -11.55
N THR A 287 11.14 -3.28 -11.27
CA THR A 287 10.12 -3.62 -12.28
C THR A 287 9.35 -2.37 -12.70
N ALA A 288 9.10 -2.22 -14.01
CA ALA A 288 8.36 -1.08 -14.50
C ALA A 288 6.88 -1.19 -14.07
N VAL A 289 6.21 -0.06 -13.84
CA VAL A 289 4.82 -0.04 -13.39
C VAL A 289 3.98 0.89 -14.24
N LEU A 290 2.79 0.42 -14.62
CA LEU A 290 1.74 1.21 -15.26
C LEU A 290 0.51 1.20 -14.36
N VAL A 291 0.03 2.39 -13.99
CA VAL A 291 -1.04 2.57 -12.99
C VAL A 291 -2.29 3.17 -13.62
N PRO A 292 -3.49 2.95 -13.06
CA PRO A 292 -4.67 3.69 -13.50
C PRO A 292 -4.57 5.16 -13.06
N ASP A 293 -5.18 6.07 -13.82
CA ASP A 293 -5.25 7.52 -13.55
C ASP A 293 -6.28 7.90 -12.46
N ILE A 294 -6.38 7.05 -11.44
CA ILE A 294 -7.27 7.22 -10.28
C ILE A 294 -6.45 7.16 -9.00
N GLY A 295 -7.04 7.65 -7.90
CA GLY A 295 -6.33 7.73 -6.62
C GLY A 295 -5.07 8.59 -6.76
N TYR A 296 -3.98 8.17 -6.13
CA TYR A 296 -2.70 8.88 -6.17
C TYR A 296 -1.52 7.97 -6.52
N TYR A 297 -1.79 6.83 -7.18
CA TYR A 297 -0.76 5.85 -7.56
C TYR A 297 0.34 6.45 -8.44
N ALA A 298 -0.02 7.28 -9.42
CA ALA A 298 0.94 7.89 -10.35
C ALA A 298 1.93 8.84 -9.64
N GLN A 299 1.55 9.37 -8.48
CA GLN A 299 2.37 10.26 -7.69
C GLN A 299 3.35 9.51 -6.77
N GLN A 300 3.17 8.20 -6.56
CA GLN A 300 4.23 7.37 -6.03
C GLN A 300 5.29 7.21 -7.13
N HIS A 301 6.46 7.81 -6.95
CA HIS A 301 7.59 7.71 -7.89
C HIS A 301 7.34 8.19 -9.34
N GLY A 302 6.23 8.86 -9.64
CA GLY A 302 6.01 9.50 -10.94
C GLY A 302 5.72 8.53 -12.10
N HIS A 303 5.00 7.43 -11.85
CA HIS A 303 4.71 6.42 -12.87
C HIS A 303 3.75 6.92 -13.97
N PRO A 304 3.87 6.42 -15.21
CA PRO A 304 2.89 6.67 -16.25
C PRO A 304 1.53 6.05 -15.88
N SER A 305 0.46 6.70 -16.32
CA SER A 305 -0.91 6.24 -16.09
C SER A 305 -1.65 5.89 -17.38
N PHE A 306 -2.74 5.13 -17.23
CA PHE A 306 -3.75 4.93 -18.26
C PHE A 306 -5.12 5.40 -17.78
N ALA A 307 -5.93 5.88 -18.72
CA ALA A 307 -7.28 6.33 -18.45
C ALA A 307 -8.18 5.15 -18.04
N ARG A 308 -8.81 5.27 -16.87
CA ARG A 308 -9.82 4.33 -16.40
C ARG A 308 -11.14 5.05 -16.16
N THR A 309 -12.19 4.52 -16.77
CA THR A 309 -13.57 5.01 -16.60
C THR A 309 -14.45 3.94 -15.96
N ALA A 310 -15.69 4.30 -15.62
CA ALA A 310 -16.69 3.34 -15.17
C ALA A 310 -17.03 2.30 -16.25
N ASP A 311 -16.90 2.68 -17.53
CA ASP A 311 -17.19 1.83 -18.70
C ASP A 311 -16.02 0.92 -19.09
N GLY A 312 -14.86 1.09 -18.43
CA GLY A 312 -13.67 0.28 -18.62
C GLY A 312 -12.44 1.07 -19.03
N VAL A 313 -11.58 0.46 -19.86
CA VAL A 313 -10.32 1.02 -20.35
C VAL A 313 -10.37 1.09 -21.87
N ASP A 314 -10.17 2.27 -22.44
CA ASP A 314 -10.09 2.45 -23.89
C ASP A 314 -8.80 1.81 -24.43
N ALA A 315 -8.97 0.80 -25.29
CA ALA A 315 -7.88 0.03 -25.84
C ALA A 315 -6.89 0.86 -26.69
N GLY A 316 -7.35 1.93 -27.36
CA GLY A 316 -6.50 2.71 -28.26
C GLY A 316 -5.39 3.47 -27.52
N PRO A 317 -5.74 4.43 -26.63
CA PRO A 317 -4.77 5.11 -25.78
C PRO A 317 -3.96 4.15 -24.91
N PHE A 318 -4.59 3.08 -24.39
CA PHE A 318 -3.91 2.07 -23.59
C PHE A 318 -2.82 1.33 -24.39
N ALA A 319 -3.10 0.90 -25.62
CA ALA A 319 -2.12 0.29 -26.51
C ALA A 319 -0.95 1.24 -26.83
N ALA A 320 -1.22 2.54 -27.02
CA ALA A 320 -0.18 3.53 -27.27
C ALA A 320 0.79 3.67 -26.09
N VAL A 321 0.27 3.68 -24.85
CA VAL A 321 1.09 3.70 -23.63
C VAL A 321 1.92 2.42 -23.52
N LEU A 322 1.32 1.25 -23.73
CA LEU A 322 2.03 -0.03 -23.72
C LEU A 322 3.14 -0.10 -24.77
N ALA A 323 2.88 0.36 -26.00
CA ALA A 323 3.88 0.39 -27.06
C ALA A 323 5.04 1.33 -26.73
N ARG A 324 4.79 2.44 -26.02
CA ARG A 324 5.84 3.33 -25.53
C ARG A 324 6.68 2.66 -24.44
N VAL A 325 6.04 2.05 -23.45
CA VAL A 325 6.72 1.35 -22.35
C VAL A 325 7.51 0.15 -22.86
N ARG A 326 7.00 -0.59 -23.85
CA ARG A 326 7.75 -1.68 -24.47
C ARG A 326 9.02 -1.19 -25.17
N ARG A 327 8.92 -0.09 -25.94
CA ARG A 327 10.07 0.50 -26.65
C ARG A 327 11.13 1.04 -25.69
N ASP A 328 10.69 1.64 -24.58
CA ASP A 328 11.57 2.15 -23.55
C ASP A 328 10.95 1.92 -22.16
N PRO A 329 11.30 0.80 -21.50
CA PRO A 329 10.77 0.49 -20.17
C PRO A 329 11.23 1.46 -19.07
N SER A 330 12.26 2.27 -19.31
CA SER A 330 12.75 3.25 -18.33
C SER A 330 11.71 4.33 -18.02
N VAL A 331 10.81 4.63 -18.98
CA VAL A 331 9.72 5.61 -18.77
C VAL A 331 8.72 5.19 -17.70
N ALA A 332 8.68 3.90 -17.36
CA ALA A 332 7.80 3.33 -16.35
C ALA A 332 8.58 2.73 -15.16
N ARG A 333 9.91 2.82 -15.18
CA ARG A 333 10.81 2.31 -14.15
C ARG A 333 11.54 3.48 -13.50
N PRO A 334 11.04 4.00 -12.37
CA PRO A 334 11.75 5.04 -11.65
C PRO A 334 13.13 4.55 -11.21
N PRO A 335 14.13 5.44 -11.07
CA PRO A 335 15.41 5.08 -10.49
C PRO A 335 15.21 4.43 -9.12
N ARG A 336 15.87 3.28 -8.88
CA ARG A 336 15.79 2.61 -7.57
C ARG A 336 16.39 3.55 -6.53
N PRO A 337 15.62 4.01 -5.53
CA PRO A 337 16.14 4.90 -4.50
C PRO A 337 17.12 4.16 -3.60
N ASP A 338 18.07 4.88 -2.98
CA ASP A 338 18.84 4.36 -1.86
C ASP A 338 17.89 4.16 -0.67
N ARG A 339 17.37 2.93 -0.54
CA ARG A 339 16.38 2.58 0.49
C ARG A 339 16.93 2.68 1.90
N ARG A 340 18.24 2.53 2.09
CA ARG A 340 18.86 2.65 3.40
C ARG A 340 18.92 4.12 3.82
N ALA A 341 19.34 5.00 2.91
CA ALA A 341 19.28 6.45 3.14
C ALA A 341 17.84 6.93 3.35
N GLN A 342 16.92 6.51 2.47
CA GLN A 342 15.50 6.85 2.59
C GLN A 342 14.91 6.41 3.94
N ARG A 343 15.24 5.21 4.44
CA ARG A 343 14.76 4.74 5.74
C ARG A 343 15.30 5.60 6.90
N ARG A 344 16.54 6.08 6.82
CA ARG A 344 17.07 7.05 7.81
C ARG A 344 16.29 8.36 7.77
N ASP A 345 16.01 8.88 6.57
CA ASP A 345 15.28 10.14 6.41
C ASP A 345 13.84 10.04 6.90
N ILE A 346 13.15 8.92 6.59
CA ILE A 346 11.81 8.60 7.10
C ILE A 346 11.82 8.55 8.63
N ALA A 347 12.80 7.87 9.24
CA ALA A 347 12.89 7.77 10.69
C ALA A 347 13.12 9.13 11.35
N ALA A 348 14.02 9.95 10.80
CA ALA A 348 14.28 11.29 11.28
C ALA A 348 13.06 12.21 11.12
N ALA A 349 12.32 12.10 10.02
CA ALA A 349 11.08 12.83 9.80
C ALA A 349 10.02 12.48 10.85
N HIS A 350 9.80 11.19 11.11
CA HIS A 350 8.86 10.74 12.13
C HIS A 350 9.26 11.22 13.53
N GLU A 351 10.55 11.16 13.88
CA GLU A 351 11.02 11.70 15.15
C GLU A 351 10.69 13.20 15.31
N ARG A 352 10.96 14.01 14.27
CA ARG A 352 10.62 15.44 14.27
C ARG A 352 9.12 15.67 14.48
N ILE A 353 8.28 14.90 13.79
CA ILE A 353 6.81 14.97 13.90
C ILE A 353 6.37 14.66 15.33
N TYR A 354 6.89 13.58 15.93
CA TYR A 354 6.53 13.19 17.29
C TYR A 354 6.93 14.25 18.32
N ARG A 355 8.14 14.80 18.20
CA ARG A 355 8.61 15.89 19.07
C ARG A 355 7.75 17.14 18.90
N ALA A 356 7.41 17.49 17.66
CA ALA A 356 6.56 18.64 17.37
C ALA A 356 5.12 18.45 17.86
N ALA A 357 4.59 17.22 17.88
CA ALA A 357 3.27 16.92 18.43
C ALA A 357 3.27 16.97 19.97
N LEU A 358 4.32 16.47 20.61
CA LEU A 358 4.49 16.55 22.06
C LEU A 358 4.59 17.99 22.56
N ALA A 359 5.37 18.82 21.88
CA ALA A 359 5.54 20.23 22.24
C ALA A 359 4.24 21.05 22.14
N GLN A 360 3.24 20.61 21.38
CA GLN A 360 1.93 21.27 21.28
C GLN A 360 0.96 20.91 22.42
N ARG A 361 1.26 19.85 23.18
CA ARG A 361 0.43 19.32 24.27
C ARG A 361 0.99 19.60 25.66
N GLN A 362 2.22 20.11 25.73
CA GLN A 362 2.82 20.73 26.92
C GLN A 362 2.29 22.16 27.05
#